data_AF-A0A1B9NXP7-F1
#
_entry.id   AF-A0A1B9NXP7-F1
#
_cell.length_a   1.000
_cell.length_b   1.000
_cell.length_c   1.000
_cell.angle_alpha   90.00
_cell.angle_beta   90.00
_cell.angle_gamma   90.00
#
_symmetry.space_group_name_H-M   'P 1'
#
loop_
_entity.id
_entity.type
_entity.pdbx_description
1 polymer ?
#
loop_
_entity_poly.entity_id
_entity_poly.type
_entity_poly.pdbx_seq_one_letter_code
_entity_poly.pdbx_strand_id
1 'polypeptide(L)'
;MEVNMKLKSLSLFCSALCLYAPFSLAAHVVASETYASMALPNDALLYDAPLTSAWAHGATIVQGVPRGDAAPSYWANEIVDKSITTSDYWSGMTQWFTVFEAQENKATNVRIAIGDTDIWLLRSVDGSMNPSTAEWVNATEDKQPISWAAYYSHNIIKYIEDVPYRRSDSGIKEYKIHRKHYPLHGGTSKVSIDGENVVAAFVRIQAWLVTDNENNKKDSEEAKILISTGADYYPTVNTSVSHGDLSNANYLPGAGGSRFQYLTTTPTWYYMGTVAPENLSIVDNNSPYVKAGGKTYLTKDEWYENPPPVSFYDH
;
A
#
# COMPACT_ATOMS: atom_id res chain seq x y z
N MET A 1 72.85 -15.44 -39.13
CA MET A 1 71.74 -16.34 -39.53
C MET A 1 70.56 -15.99 -38.66
N GLU A 2 69.80 -14.99 -39.07
CA GLU A 2 68.57 -15.16 -39.88
C GLU A 2 67.42 -15.76 -39.06
N VAL A 3 66.49 -14.89 -38.63
CA VAL A 3 65.14 -14.69 -39.19
C VAL A 3 64.15 -15.75 -38.71
N ASN A 4 63.19 -15.36 -37.84
CA ASN A 4 61.81 -15.21 -38.30
C ASN A 4 60.87 -14.57 -37.27
N MET A 5 60.39 -13.37 -37.63
CA MET A 5 59.13 -12.80 -37.19
C MET A 5 57.97 -13.76 -37.48
N LYS A 6 57.06 -13.95 -36.51
CA LYS A 6 55.63 -14.10 -36.79
C LYS A 6 54.82 -13.40 -35.71
N LEU A 7 54.51 -12.12 -35.99
CA LEU A 7 53.29 -11.48 -35.52
C LEU A 7 52.09 -12.26 -36.09
N LYS A 8 51.19 -12.73 -35.23
CA LYS A 8 49.80 -13.02 -35.59
C LYS A 8 48.87 -12.52 -34.47
N SER A 9 48.32 -11.34 -34.72
CA SER A 9 46.90 -10.99 -34.53
C SER A 9 46.10 -11.79 -33.49
N LEU A 10 45.82 -11.16 -32.35
CA LEU A 10 44.55 -11.30 -31.62
C LEU A 10 44.13 -9.88 -31.22
N SER A 11 43.60 -9.11 -32.18
CA SER A 11 42.16 -8.76 -32.26
C SER A 11 41.60 -8.29 -30.91
N LEU A 12 41.35 -6.98 -30.85
CA LEU A 12 40.40 -6.28 -29.99
C LEU A 12 39.47 -7.24 -29.21
N PHE A 13 39.72 -7.40 -27.92
CA PHE A 13 38.61 -7.64 -26.99
C PHE A 13 37.98 -6.28 -26.73
N CYS A 14 36.98 -5.97 -27.55
CA CYS A 14 36.01 -4.93 -27.31
C CYS A 14 35.48 -5.07 -25.87
N SER A 15 35.71 -4.03 -25.08
CA SER A 15 34.65 -3.25 -24.44
C SER A 15 33.28 -3.94 -24.40
N ALA A 16 33.12 -4.91 -23.51
CA ALA A 16 31.82 -5.50 -23.16
C ALA A 16 31.69 -5.72 -21.64
N LEU A 17 32.43 -4.94 -20.84
CA LEU A 17 32.06 -4.66 -19.46
C LEU A 17 31.41 -3.27 -19.44
N CYS A 18 30.30 -3.14 -18.73
CA CYS A 18 29.49 -1.92 -18.53
C CYS A 18 28.26 -1.71 -19.42
N LEU A 19 27.51 -2.76 -19.77
CA LEU A 19 26.09 -2.62 -20.13
C LEU A 19 25.12 -3.11 -19.02
N TYR A 20 25.64 -3.47 -17.85
CA TYR A 20 24.90 -4.07 -16.73
C TYR A 20 24.66 -3.12 -15.53
N ALA A 21 24.44 -1.81 -15.74
CA ALA A 21 24.47 -0.88 -14.59
C ALA A 21 23.52 0.33 -14.54
N PRO A 22 22.71 0.70 -15.56
CA PRO A 22 21.70 1.74 -15.32
C PRO A 22 20.39 1.13 -14.78
N PHE A 23 19.94 0.00 -15.33
CA PHE A 23 18.68 -0.64 -14.91
C PHE A 23 18.75 -1.25 -13.50
N SER A 24 19.89 -1.82 -13.10
CA SER A 24 20.06 -2.37 -11.76
C SER A 24 20.15 -1.29 -10.68
N LEU A 25 20.76 -0.14 -10.98
CA LEU A 25 20.87 0.95 -10.01
C LEU A 25 19.53 1.64 -9.79
N ALA A 26 18.77 1.92 -10.85
CA ALA A 26 17.43 2.51 -10.74
C ALA A 26 16.47 1.60 -9.96
N ALA A 27 16.45 0.29 -10.28
CA ALA A 27 15.66 -0.68 -9.53
C ALA A 27 16.08 -0.76 -8.06
N HIS A 28 17.38 -0.72 -7.77
CA HIS A 28 17.88 -0.74 -6.40
C HIS A 28 17.50 0.52 -5.59
N VAL A 29 17.50 1.71 -6.22
CA VAL A 29 17.02 2.94 -5.59
C VAL A 29 15.54 2.84 -5.27
N VAL A 30 14.71 2.45 -6.25
CA VAL A 30 13.26 2.26 -6.05
C VAL A 30 12.99 1.25 -4.93
N ALA A 31 13.65 0.09 -4.95
CA ALA A 31 13.53 -0.92 -3.91
C ALA A 31 13.86 -0.36 -2.52
N SER A 32 14.98 0.35 -2.41
CA SER A 32 15.44 0.89 -1.14
C SER A 32 14.53 1.99 -0.59
N GLU A 33 14.05 2.89 -1.45
CA GLU A 33 13.20 4.01 -1.05
C GLU A 33 11.80 3.54 -0.68
N THR A 34 11.18 2.68 -1.51
CA THR A 34 9.87 2.11 -1.21
C THR A 34 9.92 1.27 0.07
N TYR A 35 10.93 0.41 0.22
CA TYR A 35 11.11 -0.38 1.43
C TYR A 35 11.32 0.51 2.67
N ALA A 36 12.21 1.49 2.60
CA ALA A 36 12.48 2.39 3.73
C ALA A 36 11.24 3.19 4.14
N SER A 37 10.42 3.60 3.16
CA SER A 37 9.14 4.27 3.43
C SER A 37 8.18 3.36 4.23
N MET A 38 8.16 2.07 3.94
CA MET A 38 7.24 1.11 4.55
C MET A 38 7.75 0.49 5.87
N ALA A 39 9.07 0.38 6.05
CA ALA A 39 9.69 -0.39 7.14
C ALA A 39 9.85 0.37 8.48
N LEU A 40 9.56 1.66 8.51
CA LEU A 40 9.69 2.50 9.72
C LEU A 40 8.42 2.46 10.59
N PRO A 41 8.52 2.79 11.90
CA PRO A 41 7.35 3.07 12.74
C PRO A 41 6.57 4.30 12.24
N ASN A 42 5.34 4.52 12.73
CA ASN A 42 4.59 5.76 12.44
C ASN A 42 5.39 7.02 12.80
N ASP A 43 5.23 8.10 12.03
CA ASP A 43 5.95 9.37 12.30
C ASP A 43 5.53 10.04 13.61
N ALA A 44 4.33 9.75 14.11
CA ALA A 44 3.82 10.22 15.39
C ALA A 44 2.70 9.32 15.94
N LEU A 45 2.35 9.56 17.21
CA LEU A 45 1.16 8.98 17.81
C LEU A 45 -0.09 9.61 17.21
N LEU A 46 -1.03 8.75 16.82
CA LEU A 46 -2.30 9.14 16.22
C LEU A 46 -3.25 9.67 17.30
N TYR A 47 -3.97 10.76 17.00
CA TYR A 47 -4.92 11.36 17.92
C TYR A 47 -6.00 10.35 18.36
N ASP A 48 -6.09 10.08 19.67
CA ASP A 48 -7.03 9.16 20.31
C ASP A 48 -7.17 7.75 19.69
N ALA A 49 -6.18 7.29 18.93
CA ALA A 49 -6.19 5.94 18.37
C ALA A 49 -6.05 4.88 19.47
N PRO A 50 -6.68 3.70 19.31
CA PRO A 50 -6.62 2.63 20.29
C PRO A 50 -5.20 2.07 20.44
N LEU A 51 -4.70 2.05 21.68
CA LEU A 51 -3.35 1.57 22.01
C LEU A 51 -3.13 0.08 21.72
N THR A 52 -4.19 -0.72 21.60
CA THR A 52 -4.10 -2.17 21.40
C THR A 52 -4.14 -2.60 19.94
N SER A 53 -4.46 -1.69 19.01
CA SER A 53 -4.60 -2.03 17.59
C SER A 53 -3.26 -1.94 16.88
N ALA A 54 -2.84 -3.02 16.21
CA ALA A 54 -1.54 -3.08 15.53
C ALA A 54 -1.36 -1.96 14.48
N TRP A 55 -2.40 -1.66 13.70
CA TRP A 55 -2.38 -0.61 12.68
C TRP A 55 -2.11 0.79 13.25
N ALA A 56 -2.38 1.03 14.53
CA ALA A 56 -2.14 2.33 15.16
C ALA A 56 -0.65 2.59 15.45
N HIS A 57 0.19 1.56 15.33
CA HIS A 57 1.63 1.62 15.68
C HIS A 57 2.57 1.49 14.49
N GLY A 58 2.09 1.05 13.33
CA GLY A 58 2.93 0.86 12.16
C GLY A 58 2.22 0.17 11.01
N ALA A 59 3.01 -0.21 10.01
CA ALA A 59 2.56 -1.05 8.91
C ALA A 59 2.06 -2.41 9.43
N THR A 60 1.16 -3.03 8.67
CA THR A 60 0.63 -4.37 8.94
C THR A 60 0.47 -5.14 7.64
N ILE A 61 0.79 -6.44 7.67
CA ILE A 61 0.48 -7.41 6.63
C ILE A 61 -0.47 -8.41 7.27
N VAL A 62 -1.71 -8.43 6.83
CA VAL A 62 -2.77 -9.18 7.51
C VAL A 62 -3.12 -10.44 6.71
N GLN A 63 -3.84 -10.29 5.60
CA GLN A 63 -4.16 -11.41 4.70
C GLN A 63 -3.00 -11.71 3.74
N GLY A 64 -2.35 -10.67 3.20
CA GLY A 64 -1.20 -10.74 2.28
C GLY A 64 -1.47 -11.31 0.89
N VAL A 65 -2.16 -12.45 0.78
CA VAL A 65 -2.55 -13.11 -0.47
C VAL A 65 -4.09 -13.24 -0.56
N PRO A 66 -4.69 -13.19 -1.76
CA PRO A 66 -6.14 -13.12 -1.94
C PRO A 66 -6.80 -14.50 -1.78
N ARG A 67 -6.86 -15.02 -0.55
CA ARG A 67 -7.48 -16.31 -0.23
C ARG A 67 -8.21 -16.28 1.10
N GLY A 68 -9.30 -17.00 1.21
CA GLY A 68 -10.08 -17.06 2.46
C GLY A 68 -9.31 -17.66 3.63
N ASP A 69 -8.55 -18.72 3.39
CA ASP A 69 -7.72 -19.43 4.36
C ASP A 69 -6.49 -18.63 4.81
N ALA A 70 -6.14 -17.56 4.08
CA ALA A 70 -5.11 -16.59 4.46
C ALA A 70 -5.63 -15.46 5.35
N ALA A 71 -6.95 -15.30 5.50
CA ALA A 71 -7.50 -14.34 6.45
C ALA A 71 -7.21 -14.77 7.90
N PRO A 72 -7.01 -13.82 8.84
CA PRO A 72 -6.74 -14.15 10.23
C PRO A 72 -7.88 -14.93 10.88
N SER A 73 -7.54 -15.85 11.78
CA SER A 73 -8.53 -16.71 12.45
C SER A 73 -9.60 -15.90 13.20
N TYR A 74 -9.24 -14.76 13.82
CA TYR A 74 -10.23 -13.94 14.54
C TYR A 74 -11.31 -13.39 13.60
N TRP A 75 -10.95 -13.02 12.37
CA TRP A 75 -11.90 -12.55 11.36
C TRP A 75 -12.70 -13.72 10.81
N ALA A 76 -12.02 -14.79 10.41
CA ALA A 76 -12.66 -15.98 9.84
C ALA A 76 -13.66 -16.63 10.81
N ASN A 77 -13.44 -16.52 12.12
CA ASN A 77 -14.37 -16.99 13.15
C ASN A 77 -15.70 -16.22 13.16
N GLU A 78 -15.68 -14.91 12.88
CA GLU A 78 -16.86 -14.04 12.84
C GLU A 78 -17.70 -14.20 11.55
N ILE A 79 -17.15 -14.82 10.52
CA ILE A 79 -17.86 -15.08 9.27
C ILE A 79 -18.84 -16.24 9.42
N VAL A 80 -20.10 -16.05 9.02
CA VAL A 80 -21.13 -17.10 9.07
C VAL A 80 -21.03 -18.00 7.83
N ASP A 81 -20.89 -17.41 6.64
CA ASP A 81 -20.65 -18.16 5.41
C ASP A 81 -19.20 -18.65 5.33
N LYS A 82 -18.95 -19.88 5.76
CA LYS A 82 -17.60 -20.46 5.77
C LYS A 82 -17.03 -20.73 4.37
N SER A 83 -17.80 -20.58 3.29
CA SER A 83 -17.27 -20.76 1.93
C SER A 83 -16.21 -19.71 1.58
N ILE A 84 -16.34 -18.49 2.09
CA ILE A 84 -15.39 -17.40 1.83
C ILE A 84 -14.12 -17.48 2.69
N THR A 85 -14.06 -18.40 3.65
CA THR A 85 -12.89 -18.64 4.53
C THR A 85 -12.09 -19.87 4.13
N THR A 86 -12.33 -20.42 2.94
CA THR A 86 -11.66 -21.62 2.40
C THR A 86 -10.40 -21.25 1.62
N SER A 87 -9.73 -22.27 1.07
CA SER A 87 -8.62 -22.15 0.13
C SER A 87 -8.97 -21.51 -1.21
N ASP A 88 -10.24 -21.17 -1.44
CA ASP A 88 -10.65 -20.55 -2.70
C ASP A 88 -10.08 -19.12 -2.81
N TYR A 89 -9.65 -18.79 -4.02
CA TYR A 89 -9.07 -17.49 -4.32
C TYR A 89 -10.13 -16.40 -4.39
N TRP A 90 -9.78 -15.25 -3.84
CA TRP A 90 -10.57 -14.03 -3.86
C TRP A 90 -10.28 -13.24 -5.14
N SER A 91 -11.30 -12.60 -5.70
CA SER A 91 -11.24 -12.01 -7.05
C SER A 91 -11.54 -10.51 -7.08
N GLY A 92 -11.77 -9.88 -5.93
CA GLY A 92 -11.93 -8.43 -5.82
C GLY A 92 -10.78 -7.81 -5.02
N MET A 93 -10.46 -6.56 -5.33
CA MET A 93 -9.51 -5.77 -4.55
C MET A 93 -9.91 -4.30 -4.55
N THR A 94 -9.61 -3.58 -3.48
CA THR A 94 -9.70 -2.12 -3.45
C THR A 94 -8.48 -1.53 -2.77
N GLN A 95 -8.18 -0.27 -3.09
CA GLN A 95 -7.24 0.53 -2.32
C GLN A 95 -8.03 1.46 -1.38
N TRP A 96 -7.49 1.67 -0.20
CA TRP A 96 -8.01 2.62 0.78
C TRP A 96 -6.90 3.49 1.34
N PHE A 97 -7.30 4.58 1.99
CA PHE A 97 -6.43 5.44 2.78
C PHE A 97 -7.11 5.88 4.06
N THR A 98 -6.30 6.21 5.06
CA THR A 98 -6.74 6.71 6.35
C THR A 98 -5.89 7.90 6.73
N VAL A 99 -6.51 8.97 7.21
CA VAL A 99 -5.83 10.16 7.68
C VAL A 99 -6.16 10.41 9.15
N PHE A 100 -5.11 10.62 9.94
CA PHE A 100 -5.18 11.02 11.34
C PHE A 100 -4.45 12.34 11.56
N GLU A 101 -4.90 13.10 12.53
CA GLU A 101 -4.07 14.15 13.12
C GLU A 101 -3.11 13.52 14.14
N ALA A 102 -1.91 14.10 14.28
CA ALA A 102 -1.06 13.81 15.43
C ALA A 102 -1.68 14.37 16.71
N GLN A 103 -1.37 13.79 17.87
CA GLN A 103 -1.86 14.28 19.17
C GLN A 103 -1.58 15.77 19.41
N GLU A 104 -0.45 16.25 18.91
CA GLU A 104 0.00 17.62 19.09
C GLU A 104 -0.34 18.57 17.93
N ASN A 105 -1.13 18.12 16.93
CA ASN A 105 -1.57 19.01 15.86
C ASN A 105 -2.35 20.21 16.42
N LYS A 106 -2.05 21.40 15.88
CA LYS A 106 -2.76 22.66 16.20
C LYS A 106 -3.31 23.36 14.95
N ALA A 107 -2.91 22.92 13.77
CA ALA A 107 -3.40 23.48 12.51
C ALA A 107 -4.86 23.12 12.31
N THR A 108 -5.67 24.12 11.93
CA THR A 108 -7.11 23.97 11.72
C THR A 108 -7.54 24.40 10.31
N ASN A 109 -6.71 25.19 9.62
CA ASN A 109 -6.99 25.75 8.31
C ASN A 109 -6.32 24.94 7.18
N VAL A 110 -6.56 23.63 7.17
CA VAL A 110 -5.94 22.71 6.21
C VAL A 110 -6.94 21.74 5.61
N ARG A 111 -6.64 21.31 4.39
CA ARG A 111 -7.29 20.21 3.68
C ARG A 111 -6.25 19.22 3.21
N ILE A 112 -6.72 18.00 2.95
CA ILE A 112 -5.92 16.93 2.38
C ILE A 112 -6.32 16.76 0.93
N ALA A 113 -5.40 17.05 0.02
CA ALA A 113 -5.55 16.70 -1.40
C ALA A 113 -5.16 15.24 -1.60
N ILE A 114 -6.01 14.48 -2.29
CA ILE A 114 -5.70 13.11 -2.70
C ILE A 114 -5.74 13.04 -4.22
N GLY A 115 -4.56 12.84 -4.81
CA GLY A 115 -4.35 12.76 -6.24
C GLY A 115 -4.47 11.33 -6.75
N ASP A 116 -3.49 10.94 -7.57
CA ASP A 116 -3.46 9.66 -8.24
C ASP A 116 -3.28 8.48 -7.29
N THR A 117 -3.88 7.35 -7.64
CA THR A 117 -3.70 6.07 -6.92
C THR A 117 -3.56 4.92 -7.92
N ASP A 118 -2.76 3.92 -7.57
CA ASP A 118 -2.69 2.68 -8.32
C ASP A 118 -2.44 1.44 -7.43
N ILE A 119 -2.80 0.29 -7.99
CA ILE A 119 -2.67 -1.04 -7.41
C ILE A 119 -1.82 -1.89 -8.34
N TRP A 120 -0.75 -2.45 -7.80
CA TRP A 120 0.15 -3.37 -8.46
C TRP A 120 0.12 -4.73 -7.77
N LEU A 121 0.09 -5.79 -8.57
CA LEU A 121 0.14 -7.16 -8.09
C LEU A 121 1.36 -7.86 -8.68
N LEU A 122 2.18 -8.47 -7.83
CA LEU A 122 3.22 -9.37 -8.27
C LEU A 122 2.55 -10.71 -8.57
N ARG A 123 2.54 -11.13 -9.84
CA ARG A 123 1.84 -12.33 -10.30
C ARG A 123 2.82 -13.39 -10.78
N SER A 124 2.65 -14.62 -10.28
CA SER A 124 3.35 -15.77 -10.82
C SER A 124 2.86 -16.02 -12.25
N VAL A 125 3.81 -16.18 -13.18
CA VAL A 125 3.52 -16.47 -14.61
C VAL A 125 3.62 -17.95 -14.94
N ASP A 126 4.23 -18.74 -14.06
CA ASP A 126 4.52 -20.17 -14.24
C ASP A 126 3.88 -21.05 -13.15
N GLY A 127 3.12 -20.46 -12.22
CA GLY A 127 2.48 -21.14 -11.09
C GLY A 127 3.43 -21.52 -9.94
N SER A 128 4.72 -21.17 -10.02
CA SER A 128 5.71 -21.51 -8.99
C SER A 128 5.57 -20.69 -7.70
N MET A 129 4.85 -19.56 -7.76
CA MET A 129 4.77 -18.55 -6.69
C MET A 129 6.13 -17.99 -6.27
N ASN A 130 7.18 -18.15 -7.10
CA ASN A 130 8.51 -17.62 -6.84
C ASN A 130 8.54 -16.10 -7.14
N PRO A 131 8.84 -15.23 -6.15
CA PRO A 131 8.89 -13.79 -6.36
C PRO A 131 9.91 -13.35 -7.42
N SER A 132 11.04 -14.05 -7.59
CA SER A 132 12.11 -13.64 -8.50
C SER A 132 11.78 -13.85 -9.99
N THR A 133 10.80 -14.70 -10.31
CA THR A 133 10.33 -14.96 -11.68
C THR A 133 8.91 -14.46 -11.93
N ALA A 134 8.28 -13.85 -10.92
CA ALA A 134 6.96 -13.25 -11.03
C ALA A 134 7.01 -11.86 -11.70
N GLU A 135 5.88 -11.42 -12.25
CA GLU A 135 5.77 -10.15 -12.97
C GLU A 135 4.81 -9.18 -12.27
N TRP A 136 5.21 -7.92 -12.15
CA TRP A 136 4.34 -6.86 -11.63
C TRP A 136 3.32 -6.43 -12.69
N VAL A 137 2.03 -6.54 -12.36
CA VAL A 137 0.91 -6.13 -13.20
C VAL A 137 0.14 -5.00 -12.53
N ASN A 138 -0.10 -3.89 -13.23
CA ASN A 138 -0.94 -2.81 -12.74
C ASN A 138 -2.42 -3.21 -12.89
N ALA A 139 -3.13 -3.37 -11.79
CA ALA A 139 -4.55 -3.72 -11.76
C ALA A 139 -5.46 -2.50 -12.04
N THR A 140 -4.87 -1.31 -12.16
CA THR A 140 -5.55 -0.02 -12.30
C THR A 140 -4.81 0.89 -13.29
N GLU A 141 -4.64 0.45 -14.53
CA GLU A 141 -3.82 1.15 -15.55
C GLU A 141 -4.17 2.64 -15.73
N ASP A 142 -5.47 2.98 -15.68
CA ASP A 142 -5.95 4.36 -15.84
C ASP A 142 -5.85 5.23 -14.57
N LYS A 143 -5.26 4.70 -13.49
CA LYS A 143 -5.33 5.23 -12.11
C LYS A 143 -6.77 5.31 -11.60
N GLN A 144 -6.99 5.09 -10.31
CA GLN A 144 -8.36 5.09 -9.76
C GLN A 144 -8.65 6.40 -9.04
N PRO A 145 -9.76 7.10 -9.35
CA PRO A 145 -10.17 8.23 -8.55
C PRO A 145 -10.66 7.74 -7.18
N ILE A 146 -10.50 8.58 -6.16
CA ILE A 146 -11.15 8.33 -4.87
C ILE A 146 -12.67 8.38 -5.06
N SER A 147 -13.33 7.29 -4.75
CA SER A 147 -14.76 7.10 -4.96
C SER A 147 -15.58 7.51 -3.74
N TRP A 148 -15.03 7.35 -2.53
CA TRP A 148 -15.69 7.69 -1.27
C TRP A 148 -14.68 8.15 -0.21
N ALA A 149 -15.15 8.94 0.75
CA ALA A 149 -14.42 9.29 1.98
C ALA A 149 -15.41 9.70 3.07
N ALA A 150 -15.22 9.20 4.28
CA ALA A 150 -16.04 9.51 5.45
C ALA A 150 -15.20 9.63 6.71
N TYR A 151 -15.74 10.31 7.72
CA TYR A 151 -15.17 10.33 9.05
C TYR A 151 -15.61 9.11 9.84
N TYR A 152 -14.70 8.59 10.65
CA TYR A 152 -14.94 7.45 11.54
C TYR A 152 -14.59 7.78 12.99
N SER A 153 -15.02 6.94 13.93
CA SER A 153 -14.46 6.93 15.28
C SER A 153 -12.95 6.66 15.24
N HIS A 154 -12.20 7.05 16.29
CA HIS A 154 -10.73 6.90 16.32
C HIS A 154 -10.21 5.45 16.26
N ASN A 155 -11.08 4.45 16.40
CA ASN A 155 -10.76 3.04 16.15
C ASN A 155 -11.14 2.56 14.73
N ILE A 156 -11.61 3.46 13.86
CA ILE A 156 -11.99 3.23 12.46
C ILE A 156 -13.16 2.22 12.31
N ILE A 157 -13.98 2.04 13.36
CA ILE A 157 -15.11 1.09 13.30
C ILE A 157 -16.43 1.79 12.97
N LYS A 158 -16.72 2.92 13.62
CA LYS A 158 -18.04 3.56 13.54
C LYS A 158 -18.01 4.70 12.53
N TYR A 159 -18.78 4.55 11.45
CA TYR A 159 -19.09 5.64 10.53
C TYR A 159 -19.73 6.83 11.28
N ILE A 160 -19.29 8.05 10.96
CA ILE A 160 -19.81 9.30 11.52
C ILE A 160 -20.62 10.06 10.46
N GLU A 161 -19.97 10.52 9.40
CA GLU A 161 -20.57 11.26 8.28
C GLU A 161 -19.59 11.32 7.10
N ASP A 162 -20.09 11.60 5.89
CA ASP A 162 -19.26 11.78 4.70
C ASP A 162 -18.35 13.01 4.85
N VAL A 163 -17.13 12.93 4.31
CA VAL A 163 -16.19 14.06 4.42
C VAL A 163 -16.52 15.14 3.39
N PRO A 164 -16.75 16.39 3.82
CA PRO A 164 -16.89 17.50 2.90
C PRO A 164 -15.59 17.73 2.11
N TYR A 165 -15.69 17.81 0.79
CA TYR A 165 -14.56 18.11 -0.08
C TYR A 165 -14.89 19.27 -1.02
N ARG A 166 -13.84 19.93 -1.50
CA ARG A 166 -13.90 20.78 -2.69
C ARG A 166 -13.05 20.17 -3.79
N ARG A 167 -13.15 20.70 -5.00
CA ARG A 167 -12.27 20.32 -6.10
C ARG A 167 -11.28 21.43 -6.38
N SER A 168 -10.02 21.08 -6.60
CA SER A 168 -9.03 21.98 -7.19
C SER A 168 -9.41 22.29 -8.65
N ASP A 169 -8.69 23.24 -9.26
CA ASP A 169 -8.82 23.53 -10.69
C ASP A 169 -8.45 22.32 -11.57
N SER A 170 -7.56 21.45 -11.09
CA SER A 170 -7.20 20.18 -11.72
C SER A 170 -8.19 19.04 -11.44
N GLY A 171 -9.29 19.31 -10.72
CA GLY A 171 -10.35 18.34 -10.44
C GLY A 171 -10.09 17.42 -9.23
N ILE A 172 -8.96 17.59 -8.54
CA ILE A 172 -8.51 16.80 -7.40
C ILE A 172 -9.40 17.08 -6.19
N LYS A 173 -9.77 16.02 -5.45
CA LYS A 173 -10.60 16.17 -4.26
C LYS A 173 -9.73 16.61 -3.07
N GLU A 174 -10.15 17.70 -2.44
CA GLU A 174 -9.51 18.29 -1.26
C GLU A 174 -10.44 18.17 -0.04
N TYR A 175 -10.14 17.21 0.82
CA TYR A 175 -10.97 16.84 1.95
C TYR A 175 -10.67 17.70 3.16
N LYS A 176 -11.73 18.11 3.87
CA LYS A 176 -11.58 18.86 5.12
C LYS A 176 -11.18 17.93 6.27
N ILE A 177 -10.41 18.44 7.23
CA ILE A 177 -10.24 17.77 8.53
C ILE A 177 -11.44 18.03 9.44
N HIS A 178 -11.77 17.08 10.30
CA HIS A 178 -12.92 17.22 11.19
C HIS A 178 -12.56 18.04 12.44
N ARG A 179 -13.42 19.00 12.84
CA ARG A 179 -13.20 19.86 14.03
C ARG A 179 -13.08 19.13 15.38
N LYS A 180 -13.42 17.83 15.42
CA LYS A 180 -13.28 16.95 16.59
C LYS A 180 -12.18 15.90 16.40
N HIS A 181 -11.27 16.11 15.45
CA HIS A 181 -10.15 15.22 15.16
C HIS A 181 -10.53 13.79 14.73
N TYR A 182 -11.76 13.60 14.23
CA TYR A 182 -12.17 12.29 13.71
C TYR A 182 -11.31 11.92 12.51
N PRO A 183 -10.77 10.68 12.47
CA PRO A 183 -10.02 10.22 11.32
C PRO A 183 -10.91 10.19 10.08
N LEU A 184 -10.29 10.50 8.95
CA LEU A 184 -10.87 10.33 7.63
C LEU A 184 -10.44 8.97 7.11
N HIS A 185 -11.39 8.19 6.60
CA HIS A 185 -11.12 6.95 5.86
C HIS A 185 -11.80 7.03 4.49
N GLY A 186 -11.12 6.60 3.45
CA GLY A 186 -11.61 6.71 2.07
C GLY A 186 -10.98 5.66 1.17
N GLY A 187 -11.45 5.57 -0.07
CA GLY A 187 -10.93 4.57 -0.98
C GLY A 187 -11.43 4.66 -2.41
N THR A 188 -10.86 3.80 -3.23
CA THR A 188 -11.18 3.64 -4.65
C THR A 188 -12.39 2.72 -4.82
N SER A 189 -12.86 2.60 -6.07
CA SER A 189 -13.80 1.54 -6.42
C SER A 189 -13.07 0.19 -6.46
N LYS A 190 -13.81 -0.89 -6.20
CA LYS A 190 -13.28 -2.25 -6.30
C LYS A 190 -12.93 -2.57 -7.75
N VAL A 191 -11.81 -3.26 -7.93
CA VAL A 191 -11.38 -3.84 -9.21
C VAL A 191 -11.43 -5.35 -9.15
N SER A 192 -11.56 -5.98 -10.32
CA SER A 192 -11.43 -7.43 -10.45
C SER A 192 -9.97 -7.81 -10.60
N ILE A 193 -9.56 -8.89 -9.94
CA ILE A 193 -8.21 -9.45 -9.99
C ILE A 193 -8.30 -10.95 -10.23
N ASP A 194 -7.24 -11.54 -10.78
CA ASP A 194 -7.02 -12.98 -10.72
C ASP A 194 -6.19 -13.30 -9.48
N GLY A 195 -6.86 -13.76 -8.43
CA GLY A 195 -6.23 -14.07 -7.14
C GLY A 195 -5.37 -15.34 -7.14
N GLU A 196 -5.51 -16.22 -8.13
CA GLU A 196 -4.82 -17.53 -8.12
C GLU A 196 -3.30 -17.40 -8.04
N ASN A 197 -2.77 -16.43 -8.79
CA ASN A 197 -1.35 -16.28 -9.02
C ASN A 197 -0.74 -15.07 -8.30
N VAL A 198 -1.44 -14.46 -7.33
CA VAL A 198 -0.92 -13.27 -6.62
C VAL A 198 0.08 -13.67 -5.55
N VAL A 199 1.33 -13.25 -5.73
CA VAL A 199 2.44 -13.44 -4.79
C VAL A 199 2.50 -12.30 -3.77
N ALA A 200 2.26 -11.07 -4.21
CA ALA A 200 2.34 -9.87 -3.39
C ALA A 200 1.46 -8.75 -3.94
N ALA A 201 1.11 -7.80 -3.07
CA ALA A 201 0.46 -6.56 -3.44
C ALA A 201 1.34 -5.36 -3.11
N PHE A 202 1.24 -4.33 -3.95
CA PHE A 202 1.80 -3.00 -3.74
C PHE A 202 0.78 -1.96 -4.17
N VAL A 203 0.52 -0.96 -3.34
CA VAL A 203 -0.35 0.17 -3.68
C VAL A 203 0.34 1.46 -3.34
N ARG A 204 0.05 2.50 -4.12
CA ARG A 204 0.51 3.85 -3.80
C ARG A 204 -0.56 4.90 -4.01
N ILE A 205 -0.48 5.96 -3.23
CA ILE A 205 -1.40 7.10 -3.26
C ILE A 205 -0.59 8.38 -3.22
N GLN A 206 -0.94 9.33 -4.07
CA GLN A 206 -0.39 10.68 -4.00
C GLN A 206 -1.25 11.54 -3.07
N ALA A 207 -0.63 12.17 -2.09
CA ALA A 207 -1.34 13.05 -1.15
C ALA A 207 -0.47 14.22 -0.69
N TRP A 208 -1.12 15.33 -0.32
CA TRP A 208 -0.46 16.51 0.25
C TRP A 208 -1.46 17.42 0.96
N LEU A 209 -0.93 18.38 1.72
CA LEU A 209 -1.67 19.41 2.42
C LEU A 209 -1.88 20.64 1.55
N VAL A 210 -3.09 21.19 1.61
CA VAL A 210 -3.44 22.47 1.00
C VAL A 210 -4.17 23.35 2.02
N THR A 211 -4.06 24.67 1.88
CA THR A 211 -4.73 25.61 2.78
C THR A 211 -6.26 25.59 2.55
N ASP A 212 -7.07 25.49 3.61
CA ASP A 212 -8.54 25.53 3.49
C ASP A 212 -9.02 26.94 3.08
N ASN A 213 -8.56 27.98 3.78
CA ASN A 213 -8.86 29.38 3.48
C ASN A 213 -7.59 30.17 3.15
N GLU A 214 -7.50 30.71 1.92
CA GLU A 214 -6.32 31.43 1.42
C GLU A 214 -5.95 32.69 2.22
N ASN A 215 -6.87 33.21 3.04
CA ASN A 215 -6.61 34.34 3.92
C ASN A 215 -5.79 33.97 5.18
N ASN A 216 -5.46 32.69 5.40
CA ASN A 216 -4.67 32.23 6.54
C ASN A 216 -3.67 31.11 6.16
N LYS A 217 -2.66 31.45 5.34
CA LYS A 217 -1.72 30.50 4.69
C LYS A 217 -0.77 29.72 5.61
N LYS A 218 -0.54 30.13 6.87
CA LYS A 218 0.52 29.55 7.71
C LYS A 218 0.23 28.15 8.28
N ASP A 219 -1.05 27.76 8.36
CA ASP A 219 -1.42 26.51 9.05
C ASP A 219 -0.95 25.24 8.33
N SER A 220 -0.77 25.24 7.00
CA SER A 220 -0.40 24.02 6.26
C SER A 220 1.05 23.58 6.41
N GLU A 221 1.96 24.48 6.75
CA GLU A 221 3.39 24.16 6.97
C GLU A 221 3.64 23.61 8.37
N GLU A 222 2.78 23.94 9.34
CA GLU A 222 2.86 23.49 10.74
C GLU A 222 1.91 22.33 11.05
N ALA A 223 1.07 21.95 10.08
CA ALA A 223 0.08 20.90 10.24
C ALA A 223 0.73 19.52 10.41
N LYS A 224 0.31 18.84 11.47
CA LYS A 224 0.76 17.51 11.83
C LYS A 224 -0.33 16.50 11.52
N ILE A 225 -0.46 16.20 10.23
CA ILE A 225 -1.46 15.27 9.71
C ILE A 225 -0.73 14.12 9.06
N LEU A 226 -1.16 12.90 9.37
CA LEU A 226 -0.55 11.67 8.89
C LEU A 226 -1.51 10.89 7.99
N ILE A 227 -0.99 10.30 6.93
CA ILE A 227 -1.72 9.38 6.04
C ILE A 227 -1.15 7.97 6.12
N SER A 228 -2.03 6.98 6.05
CA SER A 228 -1.73 5.59 5.74
C SER A 228 -2.52 5.18 4.50
N THR A 229 -1.95 4.33 3.66
CA THR A 229 -2.63 3.68 2.53
C THR A 229 -2.61 2.18 2.73
N GLY A 230 -3.60 1.49 2.20
CA GLY A 230 -3.61 0.03 2.21
C GLY A 230 -4.57 -0.51 1.17
N ALA A 231 -4.80 -1.81 1.25
CA ALA A 231 -5.69 -2.50 0.34
C ALA A 231 -6.43 -3.62 1.04
N ASP A 232 -7.61 -3.94 0.51
CA ASP A 232 -8.40 -5.09 0.93
C ASP A 232 -8.65 -5.99 -0.25
N TYR A 233 -8.51 -7.30 -0.05
CA TYR A 233 -9.09 -8.27 -0.96
C TYR A 233 -10.56 -8.51 -0.61
N TYR A 234 -11.34 -8.89 -1.60
CA TYR A 234 -12.75 -9.26 -1.49
C TYR A 234 -12.96 -10.62 -2.15
N PRO A 235 -13.81 -11.51 -1.58
CA PRO A 235 -14.19 -12.78 -2.22
C PRO A 235 -14.55 -12.60 -3.70
N THR A 236 -15.37 -11.59 -3.99
CA THR A 236 -15.64 -11.13 -5.36
C THR A 236 -15.70 -9.60 -5.41
N VAL A 237 -15.57 -9.01 -6.60
CA VAL A 237 -15.77 -7.56 -6.82
C VAL A 237 -17.15 -7.08 -6.35
N ASN A 238 -18.14 -7.97 -6.32
CA ASN A 238 -19.52 -7.67 -5.91
C ASN A 238 -19.74 -7.76 -4.39
N THR A 239 -18.84 -8.43 -3.65
CA THR A 239 -18.97 -8.57 -2.19
C THR A 239 -18.98 -7.20 -1.53
N SER A 240 -19.93 -6.98 -0.62
CA SER A 240 -20.19 -5.69 0.00
C SER A 240 -20.32 -5.80 1.52
N VAL A 241 -19.51 -5.01 2.22
CA VAL A 241 -19.62 -4.84 3.67
C VAL A 241 -20.97 -4.25 4.05
N SER A 242 -21.42 -3.21 3.33
CA SER A 242 -22.66 -2.49 3.66
C SER A 242 -23.93 -3.31 3.40
N HIS A 243 -23.87 -4.33 2.56
CA HIS A 243 -24.97 -5.27 2.35
C HIS A 243 -24.96 -6.45 3.33
N GLY A 244 -23.94 -6.53 4.21
CA GLY A 244 -23.83 -7.58 5.21
C GLY A 244 -23.26 -8.91 4.69
N ASP A 245 -22.62 -8.91 3.50
CA ASP A 245 -22.09 -10.14 2.89
C ASP A 245 -21.00 -10.81 3.76
N LEU A 246 -20.36 -10.04 4.64
CA LEU A 246 -19.31 -10.51 5.56
C LEU A 246 -19.82 -10.83 6.96
N SER A 247 -21.13 -11.05 7.11
CA SER A 247 -21.73 -11.49 8.37
C SER A 247 -21.37 -10.56 9.54
N ASN A 248 -20.97 -11.12 10.70
CA ASN A 248 -20.70 -10.35 11.92
C ASN A 248 -19.41 -9.54 11.84
N ALA A 249 -18.48 -9.88 10.94
CA ALA A 249 -17.23 -9.15 10.83
C ALA A 249 -17.49 -7.69 10.45
N ASN A 250 -18.41 -7.37 9.52
CA ASN A 250 -18.69 -5.99 9.07
C ASN A 250 -17.43 -5.19 8.64
N TYR A 251 -16.32 -5.85 8.33
CA TYR A 251 -15.07 -5.28 7.77
C TYR A 251 -14.29 -6.38 7.02
N LEU A 252 -13.30 -5.99 6.22
CA LEU A 252 -12.36 -6.90 5.54
C LEU A 252 -11.07 -7.01 6.37
N PRO A 253 -10.38 -8.16 6.38
CA PRO A 253 -9.16 -8.32 7.17
C PRO A 253 -8.01 -7.43 6.69
N GLY A 254 -8.07 -6.94 5.44
CA GLY A 254 -7.01 -6.20 4.78
C GLY A 254 -5.94 -7.10 4.19
N ALA A 255 -5.49 -6.79 2.98
CA ALA A 255 -4.23 -7.32 2.45
C ALA A 255 -3.07 -6.82 3.33
N GLY A 256 -3.11 -5.53 3.64
CA GLY A 256 -2.20 -4.84 4.55
C GLY A 256 -2.48 -3.34 4.62
N GLY A 257 -1.73 -2.65 5.47
CA GLY A 257 -1.76 -1.20 5.61
C GLY A 257 -0.35 -0.65 5.83
N SER A 258 -0.07 0.53 5.30
CA SER A 258 1.19 1.23 5.53
C SER A 258 1.26 1.79 6.94
N ARG A 259 2.47 2.16 7.37
CA ARG A 259 2.64 3.09 8.48
C ARG A 259 1.95 4.42 8.17
N PHE A 260 1.67 5.18 9.22
CA PHE A 260 1.21 6.57 9.13
C PHE A 260 2.41 7.50 8.98
N GLN A 261 2.41 8.27 7.90
CA GLN A 261 3.47 9.21 7.55
C GLN A 261 2.93 10.63 7.48
N TYR A 262 3.73 11.62 7.87
CA TYR A 262 3.33 13.01 7.72
C TYR A 262 3.02 13.36 6.26
N LEU A 263 1.89 14.03 6.05
CA LEU A 263 1.60 14.71 4.81
C LEU A 263 2.53 15.93 4.67
N THR A 264 3.03 16.13 3.46
CA THR A 264 3.82 17.32 3.11
C THR A 264 2.95 18.34 2.38
N THR A 265 3.48 19.51 2.06
CA THR A 265 2.76 20.56 1.29
C THR A 265 2.92 20.40 -0.23
N THR A 266 3.67 19.40 -0.69
CA THR A 266 3.88 19.09 -2.10
C THR A 266 3.39 17.68 -2.42
N PRO A 267 2.87 17.39 -3.63
CA PRO A 267 2.42 16.04 -3.98
C PRO A 267 3.48 14.98 -3.69
N THR A 268 3.16 14.04 -2.81
CA THR A 268 4.07 12.98 -2.34
C THR A 268 3.40 11.63 -2.44
N TRP A 269 4.14 10.62 -2.90
CA TRP A 269 3.67 9.24 -2.97
C TRP A 269 3.88 8.51 -1.63
N TYR A 270 2.82 7.87 -1.16
CA TYR A 270 2.79 7.02 0.03
C TYR A 270 2.50 5.58 -0.37
N TYR A 271 3.13 4.62 0.30
CA TYR A 271 3.22 3.24 -0.17
C TYR A 271 2.74 2.23 0.86
N MET A 272 2.03 1.21 0.40
CA MET A 272 1.89 -0.07 1.11
C MET A 272 2.35 -1.17 0.19
N GLY A 273 3.06 -2.15 0.75
CA GLY A 273 3.49 -3.35 0.06
C GLY A 273 3.49 -4.50 1.04
N THR A 274 3.20 -5.71 0.56
CA THR A 274 3.28 -6.92 1.37
C THR A 274 4.74 -7.36 1.51
N VAL A 275 5.59 -6.52 2.11
CA VAL A 275 7.01 -6.78 2.39
C VAL A 275 7.30 -6.65 3.88
N ALA A 276 7.93 -7.67 4.45
CA ALA A 276 8.16 -7.77 5.89
C ALA A 276 9.62 -7.44 6.29
N PRO A 277 9.83 -6.83 7.48
CA PRO A 277 11.13 -6.80 8.12
C PRO A 277 11.55 -8.23 8.55
N GLU A 278 12.84 -8.44 8.77
CA GLU A 278 13.40 -9.77 9.12
C GLU A 278 12.77 -10.41 10.36
N ASN A 279 12.38 -9.59 11.35
CA ASN A 279 11.75 -10.06 12.58
C ASN A 279 10.25 -10.39 12.43
N LEU A 280 9.68 -10.16 11.24
CA LEU A 280 8.27 -10.38 10.91
C LEU A 280 7.27 -9.67 11.83
N SER A 281 7.68 -8.58 12.50
CA SER A 281 6.87 -7.95 13.56
C SER A 281 5.56 -7.34 13.09
N ILE A 282 5.39 -7.17 11.77
CA ILE A 282 4.20 -6.59 11.15
C ILE A 282 3.32 -7.64 10.45
N VAL A 283 3.70 -8.91 10.48
CA VAL A 283 2.98 -10.00 9.78
C VAL A 283 2.02 -10.69 10.73
N ASP A 284 0.73 -10.74 10.38
CA ASP A 284 -0.23 -11.59 11.07
C ASP A 284 0.02 -13.07 10.74
N ASN A 285 0.32 -13.87 11.76
CA ASN A 285 0.62 -15.30 11.64
C ASN A 285 -0.52 -16.20 12.11
N ASN A 286 -1.72 -15.66 12.31
CA ASN A 286 -2.83 -16.38 12.90
C ASN A 286 -3.73 -17.08 11.88
N SER A 287 -3.51 -16.93 10.57
CA SER A 287 -4.33 -17.59 9.55
C SER A 287 -4.05 -19.09 9.42
N PRO A 288 -5.05 -19.91 9.04
CA PRO A 288 -4.84 -21.33 8.70
C PRO A 288 -3.74 -21.55 7.65
N TYR A 289 -3.69 -20.70 6.61
CA TYR A 289 -2.70 -20.77 5.55
C TYR A 289 -1.27 -20.63 6.07
N VAL A 290 -0.99 -19.61 6.90
CA VAL A 290 0.36 -19.40 7.47
C VAL A 290 0.73 -20.54 8.41
N LYS A 291 -0.22 -21.04 9.23
CA LYS A 291 0.00 -22.19 10.13
C LYS A 291 0.31 -23.49 9.38
N ALA A 292 -0.14 -23.62 8.13
CA ALA A 292 0.20 -24.73 7.25
C ALA A 292 1.52 -24.55 6.49
N GLY A 293 2.28 -23.48 6.77
CA GLY A 293 3.56 -23.17 6.10
C GLY A 293 3.43 -22.24 4.90
N GLY A 294 2.24 -21.69 4.64
CA GLY A 294 2.03 -20.67 3.62
C GLY A 294 2.72 -19.34 3.96
N LYS A 295 3.05 -18.55 2.94
CA LYS A 295 3.75 -17.27 3.08
C LYS A 295 2.87 -16.13 2.53
N THR A 296 2.71 -15.06 3.30
CA THR A 296 1.81 -13.94 3.00
C THR A 296 2.55 -12.61 2.75
N TYR A 297 3.87 -12.67 2.58
CA TYR A 297 4.73 -11.50 2.47
C TYR A 297 5.96 -11.80 1.61
N LEU A 298 6.61 -10.74 1.12
CA LEU A 298 7.95 -10.74 0.56
C LEU A 298 8.97 -10.44 1.66
N THR A 299 10.14 -11.07 1.60
CA THR A 299 11.29 -10.63 2.39
C THR A 299 11.86 -9.34 1.80
N LYS A 300 12.71 -8.65 2.57
CA LYS A 300 13.49 -7.53 2.04
C LYS A 300 14.30 -7.94 0.81
N ASP A 301 14.95 -9.09 0.82
CA ASP A 301 15.79 -9.52 -0.32
C ASP A 301 14.95 -9.79 -1.57
N GLU A 302 13.80 -10.44 -1.42
CA GLU A 302 12.87 -10.68 -2.55
C GLU A 302 12.32 -9.36 -3.12
N TRP A 303 12.04 -8.38 -2.25
CA TRP A 303 11.65 -7.04 -2.68
C TRP A 303 12.75 -6.33 -3.47
N TYR A 304 14.00 -6.48 -3.05
CA TYR A 304 15.14 -5.88 -3.72
C TYR A 304 15.51 -6.59 -5.03
N GLU A 305 15.25 -7.88 -5.13
CA GLU A 305 15.46 -8.66 -6.35
C GLU A 305 14.41 -8.33 -7.42
N ASN A 306 13.15 -8.12 -7.02
CA ASN A 306 12.05 -7.81 -7.93
C ASN A 306 11.13 -6.69 -7.40
N PRO A 307 11.59 -5.43 -7.37
CA PRO A 307 10.81 -4.30 -6.88
C PRO A 307 9.69 -3.91 -7.86
N PRO A 308 8.62 -3.24 -7.38
CA PRO A 308 7.56 -2.75 -8.26
C PRO A 308 8.11 -1.72 -9.27
N PRO A 309 7.59 -1.71 -10.52
CA PRO A 309 8.13 -0.91 -11.61
C PRO A 309 7.61 0.53 -11.58
N VAL A 310 7.80 1.24 -10.46
CA VAL A 310 7.35 2.62 -10.27
C VAL A 310 8.47 3.63 -10.45
N SER A 311 8.19 4.71 -11.18
CA SER A 311 9.06 5.88 -11.30
C SER A 311 8.99 6.72 -10.04
N PHE A 312 10.16 7.16 -9.55
CA PHE A 312 10.27 8.13 -8.46
C PHE A 312 10.25 9.58 -8.96
N TYR A 313 10.45 9.80 -10.26
CA TYR A 313 10.59 11.14 -10.86
C TYR A 313 9.27 11.71 -11.42
N ASP A 314 8.15 11.04 -11.18
CA ASP A 314 6.82 11.55 -11.56
C ASP A 314 6.35 12.54 -10.49
N HIS A 315 6.99 13.72 -10.46
CA HIS A 315 6.60 14.89 -9.67
C HIS A 315 5.75 15.86 -10.51
#